data_AF-A0A7W8JIN2-F1
#
_entry.id   AF-A0A7W8JIN2-F1
#
_cell.length_a   1.000
_cell.length_b   1.000
_cell.length_c   1.000
_cell.angle_alpha   90.00
_cell.angle_beta   90.00
_cell.angle_gamma   90.00
#
_symmetry.space_group_name_H-M   'P 1'
#
loop_
_entity.id
_entity.type
_entity.pdbx_description
1 polymer ?
#
loop_
_entity_poly.entity_id
_entity_poly.type
_entity_poly.pdbx_seq_one_letter_code
_entity_poly.pdbx_strand_id
1 'polypeptide(L)'
;MPKVEDNSYRGEIYTDQLVDEDYYGQGVFHGKLTAFSGYLRVNKSTVTTGIEGEDVVAHKKAEHYFSNQNFTNPKLTGVDIGDADRSAFKAPANTFSVTFTARENFQ
;
A
#
# COMPACT_ATOMS: atom_id res chain seq x y z
N MET A 1 -7.93 -3.55 -9.55
CA MET A 1 -6.75 -2.99 -10.23
C MET A 1 -6.34 -3.92 -11.36
N PRO A 2 -6.33 -3.48 -12.63
CA PRO A 2 -5.79 -4.28 -13.72
C PRO A 2 -4.30 -4.57 -13.54
N LYS A 3 -3.89 -5.79 -13.93
CA LYS A 3 -2.49 -6.15 -14.11
C LYS A 3 -1.97 -5.42 -15.36
N VAL A 4 -0.84 -4.75 -15.25
CA VAL A 4 -0.21 -4.03 -16.38
C VAL A 4 1.03 -4.75 -16.89
N GLU A 5 1.78 -5.39 -16.00
CA GLU A 5 2.96 -6.22 -16.30
C GLU A 5 3.04 -7.35 -15.26
N ASP A 6 4.02 -8.24 -15.39
CA ASP A 6 4.27 -9.25 -14.35
C ASP A 6 4.52 -8.60 -12.99
N ASN A 7 3.75 -9.06 -11.99
CA ASN A 7 3.73 -8.54 -10.62
C ASN A 7 3.44 -7.03 -10.48
N SER A 8 2.92 -6.37 -11.52
CA SER A 8 2.61 -4.95 -11.51
C SER A 8 1.12 -4.71 -11.75
N TYR A 9 0.52 -3.92 -10.87
CA TYR A 9 -0.89 -3.55 -10.90
C TYR A 9 -1.02 -2.04 -10.86
N ARG A 10 -1.99 -1.50 -11.60
CA ARG A 10 -2.26 -0.06 -11.61
C ARG A 10 -3.68 0.22 -11.12
N GLY A 11 -3.82 1.29 -10.35
CA GLY A 11 -5.11 1.90 -10.05
C GLY A 11 -4.96 3.42 -10.07
N GLU A 12 -6.08 4.09 -10.22
CA GLU A 12 -6.18 5.55 -10.21
C GLU A 12 -7.01 5.96 -9.01
N ILE A 13 -6.61 7.05 -8.35
CA ILE A 13 -7.37 7.70 -7.29
C ILE A 13 -7.54 9.16 -7.66
N TYR A 14 -8.70 9.72 -7.33
CA TYR A 14 -9.04 11.11 -7.58
C TYR A 14 -9.09 11.83 -6.22
N THR A 15 -8.12 12.69 -5.96
CA THR A 15 -7.99 13.42 -4.68
C THR A 15 -8.64 14.80 -4.72
N ASP A 16 -8.97 15.29 -5.92
CA ASP A 16 -9.65 16.56 -6.18
C ASP A 16 -11.10 16.61 -5.65
N GLN A 17 -11.68 15.46 -5.32
CA GLN A 17 -12.99 15.38 -4.65
C GLN A 17 -12.92 15.47 -3.13
N LEU A 18 -11.71 15.51 -2.53
CA LEU A 18 -11.53 15.75 -1.10
C LEU A 18 -11.49 17.26 -0.83
N VAL A 19 -12.63 17.93 -1.00
CA VAL A 19 -12.77 19.38 -0.81
C VAL A 19 -13.42 19.71 0.52
N ASP A 20 -13.07 20.88 1.02
CA ASP A 20 -13.70 21.50 2.18
C ASP A 20 -15.15 21.88 1.82
N GLU A 21 -16.11 21.00 2.15
CA GLU A 21 -17.52 21.22 1.81
C GLU A 21 -18.46 20.72 2.91
N ASP A 22 -19.59 21.42 3.09
CA ASP A 22 -20.67 21.00 3.98
C ASP A 22 -21.64 20.07 3.23
N TYR A 23 -21.21 18.83 3.01
CA TYR A 23 -21.94 17.84 2.20
C TYR A 23 -23.36 17.52 2.71
N TYR A 24 -23.64 17.74 4.01
CA TYR A 24 -24.88 17.29 4.65
C TYR A 24 -25.54 18.34 5.56
N GLY A 25 -25.11 19.60 5.52
CA GLY A 25 -25.58 20.64 6.45
C GLY A 25 -25.15 20.41 7.91
N GLN A 26 -24.05 19.65 8.10
CA GLN A 26 -23.50 19.24 9.40
C GLN A 26 -22.21 19.99 9.74
N GLY A 27 -21.78 20.93 8.89
CA GLY A 27 -20.51 21.65 8.99
C GLY A 27 -19.50 21.23 7.92
N VAL A 28 -18.47 22.05 7.73
CA VAL A 28 -17.45 21.84 6.70
C VAL A 28 -16.64 20.58 6.98
N PHE A 29 -16.65 19.63 6.04
CA PHE A 29 -15.77 18.47 6.07
C PHE A 29 -14.40 18.84 5.50
N HIS A 30 -13.36 18.80 6.33
CA HIS A 30 -11.98 19.02 5.89
C HIS A 30 -11.29 17.71 5.48
N GLY A 31 -11.48 17.28 4.24
CA GLY A 31 -10.96 16.01 3.72
C GLY A 31 -9.48 16.08 3.33
N LYS A 32 -8.66 15.11 3.79
CA LYS A 32 -7.29 14.91 3.30
C LYS A 32 -7.03 13.42 3.08
N LEU A 33 -6.31 13.08 2.01
CA LEU A 33 -5.78 11.72 1.82
C LEU A 33 -4.72 11.45 2.89
N THR A 34 -4.97 10.47 3.75
CA THR A 34 -4.04 10.10 4.84
C THR A 34 -3.10 8.97 4.44
N ALA A 35 -3.59 7.93 3.77
CA ALA A 35 -2.78 6.84 3.25
C ALA A 35 -3.53 6.07 2.15
N PHE A 36 -2.79 5.37 1.31
CA PHE A 36 -3.31 4.37 0.40
C PHE A 36 -2.76 2.99 0.76
N SER A 37 -3.63 2.02 1.06
CA SER A 37 -3.24 0.65 1.43
C SER A 37 -3.72 -0.37 0.41
N GLY A 38 -2.88 -1.36 0.11
CA GLY A 38 -3.22 -2.53 -0.68
C GLY A 38 -3.18 -3.80 0.15
N TYR A 39 -4.02 -4.76 -0.24
CA TYR A 39 -4.09 -6.10 0.34
C TYR A 39 -3.79 -7.12 -0.74
N LEU A 40 -2.76 -7.94 -0.52
CA LEU A 40 -2.36 -9.02 -1.42
C LEU A 40 -2.58 -10.36 -0.72
N ARG A 41 -3.10 -11.35 -1.45
CA ARG A 41 -3.30 -12.70 -0.93
C ARG A 41 -2.12 -13.57 -1.34
N VAL A 42 -1.45 -14.19 -0.38
CA VAL A 42 -0.38 -15.17 -0.61
C VAL A 42 -0.76 -16.45 0.12
N ASN A 43 -1.15 -17.49 -0.62
CA ASN A 43 -1.73 -18.71 -0.05
C ASN A 43 -2.93 -18.41 0.88
N LYS A 44 -2.80 -18.75 2.17
CA LYS A 44 -3.82 -18.48 3.21
C LYS A 44 -3.56 -17.19 3.99
N SER A 45 -2.46 -16.50 3.71
CA SER A 45 -2.04 -15.27 4.39
C SER A 45 -2.40 -14.05 3.55
N THR A 46 -2.51 -12.91 4.22
CA THR A 46 -2.70 -11.61 3.59
C THR A 46 -1.50 -10.75 3.89
N VAL A 47 -0.91 -10.16 2.86
CA VAL A 47 0.06 -9.08 2.98
C VAL A 47 -0.72 -7.78 2.91
N THR A 48 -0.46 -6.85 3.84
CA THR A 48 -0.98 -5.49 3.77
C THR A 48 0.18 -4.50 3.85
N THR A 49 0.10 -3.46 3.04
CA THR A 49 1.15 -2.45 2.91
C THR A 49 0.53 -1.23 2.25
N GLY A 50 1.15 -0.07 2.40
CA GLY A 50 0.64 1.15 1.82
C GLY A 50 1.72 2.19 1.59
N ILE A 51 1.23 3.36 1.22
CA ILE A 51 1.99 4.60 1.05
C ILE A 51 1.24 5.71 1.78
N GLU A 52 1.98 6.52 2.54
CA GLU A 52 1.43 7.67 3.24
C GLU A 52 0.90 8.70 2.25
N GLY A 53 -0.19 9.40 2.60
CA GLY A 53 -0.86 10.35 1.70
C GLY A 53 0.05 11.49 1.25
N GLU A 54 0.96 11.93 2.12
CA GLU A 54 1.95 12.95 1.78
C GLU A 54 2.97 12.45 0.75
N ASP A 55 3.32 11.17 0.82
CA ASP A 55 4.19 10.53 -0.15
C ASP A 55 3.47 10.24 -1.46
N VAL A 56 2.14 10.04 -1.44
CA VAL A 56 1.32 9.99 -2.65
C VAL A 56 1.37 11.33 -3.38
N VAL A 57 1.05 12.42 -2.67
CA VAL A 57 1.04 13.79 -3.23
C VAL A 57 2.43 14.22 -3.69
N ALA A 58 3.48 13.77 -2.98
CA ALA A 58 4.87 14.05 -3.37
C ALA A 58 5.42 13.09 -4.46
N HIS A 59 4.58 12.24 -5.06
CA HIS A 59 4.96 11.26 -6.09
C HIS A 59 6.13 10.35 -5.68
N LYS A 60 6.16 9.97 -4.41
CA LYS A 60 7.18 9.09 -3.87
C LYS A 60 6.76 7.62 -4.02
N LYS A 61 7.67 6.77 -3.56
CA LYS A 61 7.48 5.34 -3.44
C LYS A 61 7.56 4.92 -1.98
N ALA A 62 6.80 3.90 -1.61
CA ALA A 62 6.93 3.19 -0.35
C ALA A 62 7.25 1.73 -0.66
N GLU A 63 8.32 1.20 -0.07
CA GLU A 63 8.70 -0.20 -0.20
C GLU A 63 8.66 -0.85 1.16
N HIS A 64 7.94 -1.96 1.27
CA HIS A 64 7.90 -2.79 2.47
C HIS A 64 8.42 -4.19 2.13
N TYR A 65 9.25 -4.72 3.02
CA TYR A 65 9.85 -6.04 2.93
C TYR A 65 9.07 -7.05 3.77
N PHE A 66 9.07 -8.30 3.32
CA PHE A 66 8.34 -9.40 3.93
C PHE A 66 9.20 -10.65 3.95
N SER A 67 9.16 -11.40 5.04
CA SER A 67 9.89 -12.67 5.15
C SER A 67 9.19 -13.77 4.36
N ASN A 68 9.91 -14.43 3.44
CA ASN A 68 9.37 -15.60 2.74
C ASN A 68 8.93 -16.71 3.70
N GLN A 69 9.57 -16.80 4.88
CA GLN A 69 9.27 -17.83 5.87
C GLN A 69 7.81 -17.77 6.34
N ASN A 70 7.21 -16.57 6.40
CA ASN A 70 5.82 -16.36 6.82
C ASN A 70 4.81 -17.02 5.87
N PHE A 71 5.22 -17.34 4.63
CA PHE A 71 4.34 -17.87 3.58
C PHE A 71 4.65 -19.31 3.19
N THR A 72 5.74 -19.88 3.72
CA THR A 72 6.11 -21.30 3.49
C THR A 72 5.40 -22.26 4.44
N ASN A 73 4.97 -21.80 5.63
CA ASN A 73 4.27 -22.64 6.58
C ASN A 73 2.75 -22.50 6.39
N PRO A 74 2.04 -23.55 5.91
CA PRO A 74 0.61 -23.49 5.63
C PRO A 74 -0.27 -23.36 6.89
N LYS A 75 0.31 -23.47 8.08
CA LYS A 75 -0.35 -23.24 9.37
C LYS A 75 -0.31 -21.78 9.80
N LEU A 76 0.59 -20.96 9.23
CA LEU A 76 0.60 -19.54 9.48
C LEU A 76 -0.50 -18.90 8.64
N THR A 77 -1.46 -18.31 9.34
CA THR A 77 -2.56 -17.53 8.78
C THR A 77 -2.59 -16.19 9.46
N GLY A 78 -2.87 -15.12 8.73
CA GLY A 78 -2.98 -13.79 9.32
C GLY A 78 -2.65 -12.69 8.34
N VAL A 79 -2.48 -11.50 8.90
CA VAL A 79 -2.06 -10.29 8.19
C VAL A 79 -0.59 -10.03 8.51
N ASP A 80 0.24 -9.93 7.48
CA ASP A 80 1.62 -9.48 7.56
C ASP A 80 1.71 -8.04 7.03
N ILE A 81 2.23 -7.13 7.84
CA ILE A 81 2.38 -5.71 7.51
C ILE A 81 3.77 -5.38 6.94
N GLY A 82 4.72 -6.31 7.05
CA GLY A 82 6.10 -6.12 6.62
C GLY A 82 6.88 -5.12 7.48
N ASP A 83 8.03 -4.71 6.97
CA ASP A 83 8.89 -3.67 7.57
C ASP A 83 9.50 -2.80 6.46
N ALA A 84 9.76 -1.53 6.75
CA ALA A 84 10.42 -0.61 5.82
C ALA A 84 11.92 -0.90 5.66
N ASP A 85 12.53 -1.55 6.65
CA ASP A 85 13.95 -1.93 6.60
C ASP A 85 14.12 -3.45 6.47
N ARG A 86 14.73 -3.87 5.36
CA ARG A 86 15.07 -5.28 5.12
C ARG A 86 15.97 -5.86 6.21
N SER A 87 16.78 -5.03 6.87
CA SER A 87 17.69 -5.46 7.93
C SER A 87 16.98 -5.83 9.24
N ALA A 88 15.71 -5.44 9.40
CA ALA A 88 14.88 -5.81 10.55
C ALA A 88 14.56 -7.31 10.61
N PHE A 89 14.73 -8.03 9.50
CA PHE A 89 14.46 -9.47 9.43
C PHE A 89 15.69 -10.29 9.83
N LYS A 90 15.47 -11.42 10.53
CA LYS A 90 16.54 -12.37 10.90
C LYS A 90 17.30 -12.94 9.70
N ALA A 91 16.66 -13.03 8.53
CA ALA A 91 17.26 -13.49 7.29
C ALA A 91 16.96 -12.50 6.15
N PRO A 92 17.68 -11.36 6.06
CA PRO A 92 17.40 -10.30 5.09
C PRO A 92 17.47 -10.76 3.63
N ALA A 93 18.30 -11.76 3.32
CA ALA A 93 18.40 -12.33 1.98
C ALA A 93 17.18 -13.19 1.59
N ASN A 94 16.35 -13.58 2.56
CA ASN A 94 15.17 -14.41 2.36
C ASN A 94 13.87 -13.60 2.52
N THR A 95 13.84 -12.43 1.88
CA THR A 95 12.68 -11.54 1.86
C THR A 95 12.26 -11.23 0.42
N PHE A 96 10.99 -10.89 0.22
CA PHE A 96 10.52 -10.17 -0.97
C PHE A 96 10.05 -8.78 -0.57
N SER A 97 9.79 -7.90 -1.53
CA SER A 97 9.20 -6.59 -1.28
C SER A 97 7.93 -6.35 -2.09
N VAL A 98 7.11 -5.44 -1.57
CA VAL A 98 6.00 -4.84 -2.29
C VAL A 98 6.26 -3.34 -2.33
N THR A 99 6.23 -2.76 -3.53
CA THR A 99 6.47 -1.33 -3.75
C THR A 99 5.20 -0.65 -4.23
N PHE A 100 4.79 0.42 -3.54
CA PHE A 100 3.83 1.40 -4.04
C PHE A 100 4.59 2.53 -4.71
N THR A 101 4.13 2.94 -5.88
CA THR A 101 4.65 4.12 -6.58
C THR A 101 3.47 5.02 -6.91
N ALA A 102 3.49 6.24 -6.39
CA ALA A 102 2.52 7.26 -6.75
C ALA A 102 3.05 8.09 -7.92
N ARG A 103 2.18 8.39 -8.89
CA ARG A 103 2.46 9.29 -10.01
C ARG A 103 1.20 10.06 -10.33
N GLU A 104 1.34 11.36 -10.58
CA GLU A 104 0.28 12.13 -11.20
C GLU A 104 -0.02 11.58 -12.61
N ASN A 105 -1.32 11.45 -12.90
CA ASN A 105 -1.79 11.11 -14.23
C ASN A 105 -2.17 12.42 -14.95
N PHE A 106 -1.20 13.04 -15.62
CA PHE A 106 -1.50 14.14 -16.53
C PHE A 106 -2.12 13.56 -17.80
N GLN A 107 -3.41 13.83 -18.03
CA GLN A 107 -4.01 13.68 -19.37
C GLN A 107 -3.50 14.79 -20.29
#